data_AF-A0A813FIR5-F1
#
_entry.id   AF-A0A813FIR5-F1
#
_cell.length_a   1.000
_cell.length_b   1.000
_cell.length_c   1.000
_cell.angle_alpha   90.00
_cell.angle_beta   90.00
_cell.angle_gamma   90.00
#
_symmetry.space_group_name_H-M   'P 1'
#
loop_
_entity.id
_entity.type
_entity.pdbx_description
1 polymer ?
#
loop_
_entity_poly.entity_id
_entity_poly.type
_entity_poly.pdbx_seq_one_letter_code
_entity_poly.pdbx_strand_id
1 'polypeptide(L)'
;MALPPSRLVEELGLLQAYESATTTRPGTTESSAEGGAQDYPGIVRSDSATILHDFQGAGIGVVLSGLMLGLVHFAFASILIWYSSEVPKACVADLRLVFRVMGSLEGVLGVLFMYTFFAGRYLVDAMSHGVLATKYEREGRADEAEIQKAEAAKKVAGAVMQGCLPVCGFVVAQASLVVTWIYGVLQVTGSDCSECGSSVILFWVMLAVNMTCACCVSSCDLTGDSLRAAETASDVLSVEMHEAALP
;
A
#
# COMPACT_ATOMS: atom_id res chain seq x y z
N MET A 1 -8.28 20.17 -31.93
CA MET A 1 -9.75 20.05 -31.82
C MET A 1 -10.13 20.52 -30.43
N ALA A 2 -11.09 21.44 -30.31
CA ALA A 2 -11.52 21.93 -29.00
C ALA A 2 -12.41 20.88 -28.32
N LEU A 3 -12.11 20.55 -27.06
CA LEU A 3 -12.90 19.64 -26.24
C LEU A 3 -14.33 20.18 -26.07
N PRO A 4 -15.36 19.31 -26.11
CA PRO A 4 -16.73 19.72 -25.86
C PRO A 4 -16.88 20.20 -24.41
N PRO A 5 -17.57 21.34 -24.17
CA PRO A 5 -17.64 22.01 -22.86
C PRO A 5 -18.28 21.17 -21.75
N SER A 6 -18.96 20.07 -22.07
CA SER A 6 -19.53 19.15 -21.09
C SER A 6 -18.49 18.30 -20.35
N ARG A 7 -17.32 18.00 -20.96
CA ARG A 7 -16.28 17.19 -20.31
C ARG A 7 -15.39 17.99 -19.35
N LEU A 8 -15.22 19.28 -19.61
CA LEU A 8 -14.52 20.19 -18.68
C LEU A 8 -15.24 20.31 -17.33
N VAL A 9 -16.57 20.16 -17.31
CA VAL A 9 -17.37 20.23 -16.08
C VAL A 9 -17.21 18.96 -15.23
N GLU A 10 -16.93 17.81 -15.85
CA GLU A 10 -16.77 16.52 -15.15
C GLU A 10 -15.37 16.40 -14.51
N GLU A 11 -14.33 16.82 -15.24
CA GLU A 11 -12.95 16.97 -14.74
C GLU A 11 -12.85 17.99 -13.58
N LEU A 12 -13.54 19.13 -13.70
CA LEU A 12 -13.62 20.13 -12.62
C LEU A 12 -14.38 19.63 -11.40
N GLY A 13 -15.37 18.75 -11.59
CA GLY A 13 -16.13 18.14 -10.50
C GLY A 13 -15.32 17.15 -9.66
N LEU A 14 -14.47 16.35 -10.31
CA LEU A 14 -13.60 15.37 -9.63
C LEU A 14 -12.42 16.05 -8.89
N LEU A 15 -11.86 17.11 -9.48
CA LEU A 15 -10.84 17.92 -8.80
C LEU A 15 -11.42 18.68 -7.60
N GLN A 16 -12.66 19.20 -7.68
CA GLN A 16 -13.35 19.79 -6.53
C GLN A 16 -13.63 18.75 -5.44
N ALA A 17 -14.00 17.51 -5.79
CA ALA A 17 -14.23 16.45 -4.82
C ALA A 17 -12.93 16.04 -4.09
N TYR A 18 -11.81 15.99 -4.80
CA TYR A 18 -10.49 15.73 -4.23
C TYR A 18 -10.02 16.86 -3.29
N GLU A 19 -10.25 18.12 -3.67
CA GLU A 19 -9.88 19.30 -2.88
C GLU A 19 -10.80 19.47 -1.64
N SER A 20 -12.08 19.07 -1.73
CA SER A 20 -13.00 19.00 -0.58
C SER A 20 -12.60 17.90 0.42
N ALA A 21 -12.08 16.76 -0.05
CA ALA A 21 -11.63 15.68 0.82
C ALA A 21 -10.34 16.03 1.60
N THR A 22 -9.45 16.82 1.00
CA THR A 22 -8.19 17.24 1.64
C THR A 22 -8.31 18.49 2.51
N THR A 23 -9.34 19.32 2.32
CA THR A 23 -9.56 20.54 3.13
C THR A 23 -10.25 20.25 4.47
N THR A 24 -10.75 19.04 4.70
CA THR A 24 -11.28 18.63 6.01
C THR A 24 -10.14 18.27 6.97
N ARG A 25 -9.26 19.24 7.24
CA ARG A 25 -8.39 19.21 8.42
C ARG A 25 -9.31 19.36 9.63
N PRO A 26 -9.24 18.50 10.66
CA PRO A 26 -10.07 18.63 11.85
C PRO A 26 -9.84 20.01 12.47
N GLY A 27 -10.88 20.84 12.37
CA GLY A 27 -10.83 22.24 12.74
C GLY A 27 -10.64 22.43 14.23
N THR A 28 -9.68 23.29 14.58
CA THR A 28 -9.87 24.23 15.68
C THR A 28 -11.09 25.09 15.35
N THR A 29 -12.15 24.88 16.11
CA THR A 29 -13.38 25.69 16.13
C THR A 29 -13.05 27.13 16.48
N GLU A 30 -13.16 28.04 15.50
CA GLU A 30 -13.53 29.42 15.79
C GLU A 30 -14.64 29.90 14.84
N SER A 31 -15.74 30.25 15.50
CA SER A 31 -16.90 30.94 14.99
C SER A 31 -16.56 32.39 14.65
N SER A 32 -16.89 32.84 13.45
CA SER A 32 -17.80 33.98 13.25
C SER A 32 -18.01 34.28 11.77
N ALA A 33 -19.27 34.51 11.44
CA ALA A 33 -19.74 34.97 10.16
C ALA A 33 -19.52 36.48 10.04
N GLU A 34 -18.81 36.93 9.01
CA GLU A 34 -19.06 38.23 8.38
C GLU A 34 -18.57 38.22 6.94
N GLY A 35 -19.46 38.61 6.03
CA GLY A 35 -19.20 38.65 4.58
C GLY A 35 -18.27 39.80 4.23
N GLY A 36 -16.99 39.49 4.04
CA GLY A 36 -16.02 40.33 3.37
C GLY A 36 -15.56 39.64 2.10
N ALA A 37 -15.28 40.40 1.05
CA ALA A 37 -14.59 39.93 -0.14
C ALA A 37 -13.47 38.97 0.28
N GLN A 38 -13.50 37.72 -0.20
CA GLN A 38 -12.43 36.75 0.01
C GLN A 38 -11.17 37.33 -0.64
N ASP A 39 -10.42 38.09 0.17
CA ASP A 39 -9.00 38.31 0.00
C ASP A 39 -8.41 36.90 0.02
N TYR A 40 -8.22 36.32 -1.17
CA TYR A 40 -7.54 35.05 -1.32
C TYR A 40 -6.19 35.26 -0.64
N PRO A 41 -5.95 34.63 0.54
CA PRO A 41 -4.77 34.92 1.35
C PRO A 41 -3.58 34.80 0.42
N GLY A 42 -2.96 35.95 0.13
CA GLY A 42 -2.10 36.14 -1.03
C GLY A 42 -1.19 34.95 -1.14
N ILE A 43 -1.32 34.21 -2.26
CA ILE A 43 -0.70 32.90 -2.50
C ILE A 43 0.67 32.94 -1.87
N VAL A 44 0.77 32.41 -0.65
CA VAL A 44 2.04 32.31 0.04
C VAL A 44 2.79 31.40 -0.91
N ARG A 45 3.81 31.96 -1.56
CA ARG A 45 4.65 31.29 -2.53
C ARG A 45 5.39 30.21 -1.76
N SER A 46 4.65 29.16 -1.42
CA SER A 46 5.13 28.05 -0.63
C SER A 46 6.20 27.43 -1.49
N ASP A 47 7.42 27.50 -0.98
CA ASP A 47 8.61 27.22 -1.74
C ASP A 47 8.46 25.80 -2.29
N SER A 48 8.57 25.60 -3.60
CA SER A 48 8.43 24.26 -4.20
C SER A 48 9.41 23.26 -3.58
N ALA A 49 10.51 23.77 -3.00
CA ALA A 49 11.47 23.03 -2.20
C ALA A 49 10.84 22.36 -0.96
N THR A 50 9.92 23.02 -0.25
CA THR A 50 9.26 22.46 0.94
C THR A 50 8.37 21.28 0.56
N ILE A 51 7.60 21.43 -0.52
CA ILE A 51 6.73 20.35 -1.05
C ILE A 51 7.57 19.11 -1.39
N LEU A 52 8.68 19.31 -2.13
CA LEU A 52 9.58 18.22 -2.48
C LEU A 52 10.21 17.55 -1.25
N HIS A 53 10.62 18.34 -0.26
CA HIS A 53 11.21 17.81 0.98
C HIS A 53 10.21 16.94 1.76
N ASP A 54 8.95 17.35 1.86
CA ASP A 54 7.90 16.58 2.55
C ASP A 54 7.63 15.24 1.85
N PHE A 55 7.54 15.23 0.52
CA PHE A 55 7.36 13.98 -0.25
C PHE A 55 8.58 13.06 -0.19
N GLN A 56 9.79 13.62 -0.18
CA GLN A 56 11.01 12.84 0.00
C GLN A 56 11.06 12.18 1.38
N GLY A 57 10.68 12.91 2.43
CA GLY A 57 10.54 12.38 3.78
C GLY A 57 9.52 11.23 3.85
N ALA A 58 8.35 11.42 3.25
CA ALA A 58 7.32 10.38 3.15
C ALA A 58 7.83 9.13 2.41
N GLY A 59 8.49 9.31 1.27
CA GLY A 59 9.04 8.22 0.47
C GLY A 59 10.12 7.41 1.22
N ILE A 60 10.95 8.05 2.04
CA ILE A 60 11.91 7.36 2.91
C ILE A 60 11.17 6.57 4.01
N GLY A 61 10.16 7.18 4.63
CA GLY A 61 9.33 6.54 5.65
C GLY A 61 8.68 5.24 5.15
N VAL A 62 8.11 5.27 3.94
CA VAL A 62 7.51 4.09 3.28
C VAL A 62 8.53 2.96 3.11
N VAL A 63 9.74 3.27 2.61
CA VAL A 63 10.79 2.25 2.42
C VAL A 63 11.28 1.67 3.75
N LEU A 64 11.48 2.51 4.77
CA LEU A 64 11.90 2.06 6.10
C LEU A 64 10.84 1.16 6.75
N SER A 65 9.56 1.52 6.61
CA SER A 65 8.44 0.70 7.08
C SER A 65 8.45 -0.67 6.40
N GLY A 66 8.59 -0.72 5.08
CA GLY A 66 8.69 -1.97 4.33
C GLY A 66 9.89 -2.82 4.71
N LEU A 67 11.05 -2.21 4.96
CA LEU A 67 12.24 -2.90 5.42
C LEU A 67 12.02 -3.55 6.79
N MET A 68 11.44 -2.81 7.74
CA MET A 68 11.14 -3.31 9.08
C MET A 68 10.13 -4.46 9.04
N LEU A 69 9.07 -4.33 8.22
CA LEU A 69 8.09 -5.40 8.03
C LEU A 69 8.75 -6.64 7.41
N GLY A 70 9.58 -6.46 6.40
CA GLY A 70 10.33 -7.56 5.79
C GLY A 70 11.25 -8.27 6.79
N LEU A 71 11.95 -7.52 7.66
CA LEU A 71 12.79 -8.09 8.72
C LEU A 71 11.97 -8.94 9.71
N VAL A 72 10.77 -8.49 10.08
CA VAL A 72 9.86 -9.25 10.95
C VAL A 72 9.46 -10.57 10.27
N HIS A 73 9.06 -10.55 8.99
CA HIS A 73 8.76 -11.78 8.25
C HIS A 73 9.95 -12.74 8.15
N PHE A 74 11.16 -12.22 7.90
CA PHE A 74 12.37 -13.04 7.89
C PHE A 74 12.69 -13.66 9.26
N ALA A 75 12.45 -12.94 10.35
CA ALA A 75 12.62 -13.47 11.70
C ALA A 75 11.64 -14.62 11.96
N PHE A 76 10.35 -14.45 11.61
CA PHE A 76 9.35 -15.52 11.70
C PHE A 76 9.70 -16.72 10.83
N ALA A 77 10.08 -16.50 9.57
CA ALA A 77 10.54 -17.55 8.66
C ALA A 77 11.70 -18.36 9.25
N SER A 78 12.69 -17.67 9.82
CA SER A 78 13.87 -18.29 10.44
C SER A 78 13.48 -19.14 11.65
N ILE A 79 12.59 -18.64 12.52
CA ILE A 79 12.10 -19.37 13.69
C ILE A 79 11.33 -20.63 13.26
N LEU A 80 10.44 -20.53 12.28
CA LEU A 80 9.65 -21.67 11.79
C LEU A 80 10.53 -22.74 11.13
N ILE A 81 11.50 -22.33 10.31
CA ILE A 81 12.43 -23.26 9.65
C ILE A 81 13.33 -23.93 10.69
N TRP A 82 13.87 -23.17 11.64
CA TRP A 82 14.68 -23.73 12.72
C TRP A 82 13.86 -24.70 13.58
N TYR A 83 12.62 -24.34 13.93
CA TYR A 83 11.75 -25.21 14.70
C TYR A 83 11.39 -26.51 13.97
N SER A 84 11.33 -26.48 12.63
CA SER A 84 11.10 -27.69 11.82
C SER A 84 12.19 -28.76 12.00
N SER A 85 13.40 -28.41 12.43
CA SER A 85 14.43 -29.42 12.76
C SER A 85 14.29 -30.03 14.15
N GLU A 86 13.58 -29.37 15.07
CA GLU A 86 13.35 -29.86 16.43
C GLU A 86 12.17 -30.84 16.52
N VAL A 87 11.33 -30.92 15.48
CA VAL A 87 10.21 -31.86 15.44
C VAL A 87 10.73 -33.30 15.39
N PRO A 88 10.41 -34.17 16.37
CA PRO A 88 10.85 -35.56 16.37
C PRO A 88 10.37 -36.30 15.13
N LYS A 89 11.24 -37.11 14.52
CA LYS A 89 10.89 -37.95 13.36
C LYS A 89 9.83 -39.02 13.68
N ALA A 90 9.58 -39.28 14.97
CA ALA A 90 8.59 -40.25 15.43
C ALA A 90 7.15 -39.70 15.38
N CYS A 91 6.96 -38.39 15.29
CA CYS A 91 5.62 -37.81 15.12
C CYS A 91 5.07 -38.24 13.75
N VAL A 92 3.96 -38.97 13.76
CA VAL A 92 3.30 -39.53 12.56
C VAL A 92 2.80 -38.43 11.61
N ALA A 93 2.56 -37.23 12.12
CA ALA A 93 2.12 -36.09 11.33
C ALA A 93 3.30 -35.39 10.62
N ASP A 94 3.07 -34.97 9.37
CA ASP A 94 4.03 -34.20 8.56
C ASP A 94 4.18 -32.74 9.03
N LEU A 95 4.13 -32.47 10.33
CA LEU A 95 4.26 -31.13 10.92
C LEU A 95 5.59 -30.47 10.54
N ARG A 96 6.64 -31.27 10.38
CA ARG A 96 7.94 -30.78 9.88
C ARG A 96 7.83 -30.16 8.49
N LEU A 97 7.06 -30.77 7.59
CA LEU A 97 6.83 -30.23 6.26
C LEU A 97 6.00 -28.95 6.35
N VAL A 98 4.95 -28.94 7.19
CA VAL A 98 4.10 -27.76 7.42
C VAL A 98 4.93 -26.56 7.88
N PHE A 99 5.72 -26.69 8.94
CA PHE A 99 6.56 -25.61 9.46
C PHE A 99 7.58 -25.12 8.43
N ARG A 100 8.19 -26.04 7.67
CA ARG A 100 9.17 -25.68 6.64
C ARG A 100 8.54 -24.94 5.47
N VAL A 101 7.38 -25.38 4.99
CA VAL A 101 6.64 -24.71 3.90
C VAL A 101 6.13 -23.35 4.37
N MET A 102 5.53 -23.27 5.57
CA MET A 102 5.08 -22.00 6.15
C MET A 102 6.23 -21.01 6.30
N GLY A 103 7.35 -21.42 6.91
CA GLY A 103 8.51 -20.55 7.07
C GLY A 103 9.09 -20.09 5.73
N SER A 104 9.09 -20.97 4.72
CA SER A 104 9.55 -20.60 3.37
C SER A 104 8.61 -19.57 2.71
N LEU A 105 7.29 -19.76 2.82
CA LEU A 105 6.29 -18.83 2.29
C LEU A 105 6.35 -17.47 3.01
N GLU A 106 6.51 -17.45 4.33
CA GLU A 106 6.71 -16.21 5.11
C GLU A 106 7.99 -15.47 4.68
N GLY A 107 9.08 -16.21 4.41
CA GLY A 107 10.30 -15.61 3.87
C GLY A 107 10.09 -14.98 2.49
N VAL A 108 9.35 -15.66 1.60
CA VAL A 108 8.97 -15.13 0.28
C VAL A 108 8.09 -13.89 0.42
N LEU A 109 7.11 -13.89 1.33
CA LEU A 109 6.28 -12.72 1.62
C LEU A 109 7.12 -11.53 2.10
N GLY A 110 8.10 -11.76 2.97
CA GLY A 110 9.02 -10.72 3.42
C GLY A 110 9.78 -10.05 2.26
N VAL A 111 10.27 -10.84 1.30
CA VAL A 111 10.91 -10.33 0.07
C VAL A 111 9.92 -9.52 -0.78
N LEU A 112 8.73 -10.07 -1.01
CA LEU A 112 7.69 -9.42 -1.83
C LEU A 112 7.27 -8.08 -1.22
N PHE A 113 7.11 -7.99 0.10
CA PHE A 113 6.84 -6.74 0.79
C PHE A 113 7.92 -5.71 0.51
N MET A 114 9.20 -6.06 0.68
CA MET A 114 10.28 -5.11 0.36
C MET A 114 10.17 -4.56 -1.07
N TYR A 115 9.93 -5.43 -2.06
CA TYR A 115 9.72 -4.99 -3.45
C TYR A 115 8.51 -4.07 -3.63
N THR A 116 7.37 -4.39 -3.00
CA THR A 116 6.16 -3.56 -3.06
C THR A 116 6.38 -2.18 -2.44
N PHE A 117 7.08 -2.10 -1.30
CA PHE A 117 7.39 -0.82 -0.66
C PHE A 117 8.41 0.00 -1.46
N PHE A 118 9.37 -0.63 -2.15
CA PHE A 118 10.22 0.06 -3.13
C PHE A 118 9.41 0.59 -4.32
N ALA A 119 8.42 -0.14 -4.82
CA ALA A 119 7.51 0.35 -5.84
C ALA A 119 6.66 1.54 -5.32
N GLY A 120 6.20 1.46 -4.06
CA GLY A 120 5.47 2.54 -3.39
C GLY A 120 6.25 3.85 -3.33
N ARG A 121 7.58 3.81 -3.18
CA ARG A 121 8.43 5.01 -3.28
C ARG A 121 8.28 5.73 -4.62
N TYR A 122 8.23 5.00 -5.74
CA TYR A 122 8.04 5.60 -7.06
C TYR A 122 6.65 6.22 -7.22
N LEU A 123 5.64 5.64 -6.57
CA LEU A 123 4.29 6.21 -6.54
C LEU A 123 4.26 7.54 -5.78
N VAL A 124 4.89 7.61 -4.60
CA VAL A 124 5.00 8.86 -3.82
C VAL A 124 5.76 9.94 -4.60
N ASP A 125 6.83 9.54 -5.29
CA ASP A 125 7.60 10.43 -6.16
C ASP A 125 6.75 10.95 -7.33
N ALA A 126 5.95 10.09 -7.98
CA ALA A 126 5.02 10.50 -9.02
C ALA A 126 3.93 11.47 -8.51
N MET A 127 3.40 11.25 -7.30
CA MET A 127 2.44 12.16 -6.67
C MET A 127 3.04 13.56 -6.47
N SER A 128 4.33 13.65 -6.13
CA SER A 128 5.01 14.95 -5.98
C SER A 128 5.00 15.76 -7.28
N HIS A 129 5.20 15.10 -8.43
CA HIS A 129 5.11 15.72 -9.75
C HIS A 129 3.68 16.14 -10.11
N GLY A 130 2.67 15.34 -9.75
CA GLY A 130 1.26 15.70 -9.94
C GLY A 130 0.83 16.94 -9.14
N VAL A 131 1.31 17.06 -7.90
CA VAL A 131 1.09 18.26 -7.08
C VAL A 131 1.79 19.49 -7.67
N LEU A 132 3.03 19.34 -8.17
CA LEU A 132 3.75 20.41 -8.86
C LEU A 132 3.04 20.86 -10.14
N ALA A 133 2.55 19.91 -10.95
CA ALA A 133 1.79 20.22 -12.16
C ALA A 133 0.56 21.09 -11.85
N THR A 134 -0.23 20.68 -10.85
CA THR A 134 -1.42 21.42 -10.40
C THR A 134 -1.07 22.83 -9.94
N LYS A 135 0.07 23.00 -9.25
CA LYS A 135 0.57 24.32 -8.86
C LYS A 135 0.91 25.19 -10.07
N TYR A 136 1.61 24.66 -11.06
CA TYR A 136 1.97 25.40 -12.28
C TYR A 136 0.78 25.80 -13.13
N GLU A 137 -0.26 24.96 -13.20
CA GLU A 137 -1.52 25.32 -13.88
C GLU A 137 -2.20 26.51 -13.20
N ARG A 138 -2.25 26.53 -11.87
CA ARG A 138 -2.80 27.66 -11.09
C ARG A 138 -1.98 28.95 -11.26
N GLU A 139 -0.67 28.83 -11.52
CA GLU A 139 0.22 29.96 -11.82
C GLU A 139 0.13 30.43 -13.29
N GLY A 140 -0.66 29.77 -14.15
CA GLY A 140 -0.76 30.08 -15.58
C GLY A 140 0.47 29.63 -16.39
N ARG A 141 1.29 28.72 -15.86
CA ARG A 141 2.52 28.19 -16.47
C ARG A 141 2.24 26.84 -17.12
N ALA A 142 1.43 26.85 -18.17
CA ALA A 142 0.92 25.63 -18.82
C ALA A 142 2.03 24.69 -19.34
N ASP A 143 3.06 25.23 -20.00
CA ASP A 143 4.15 24.42 -20.57
C ASP A 143 4.90 23.62 -19.49
N GLU A 144 5.11 24.22 -18.31
CA GLU A 144 5.79 23.54 -17.21
C GLU A 144 4.90 22.49 -16.54
N ALA A 145 3.59 22.78 -16.43
CA ALA A 145 2.63 21.82 -15.93
C ALA A 145 2.58 20.56 -16.83
N GLU A 146 2.57 20.74 -18.15
CA GLU A 146 2.55 19.62 -19.11
C GLU A 146 3.79 18.72 -18.96
N ILE A 147 4.98 19.32 -18.80
CA ILE A 147 6.22 18.57 -18.55
C ILE A 147 6.11 17.75 -17.26
N GLN A 148 5.61 18.35 -16.18
CA GLN A 148 5.44 17.65 -14.89
C GLN A 148 4.41 16.51 -14.97
N LYS A 149 3.31 16.69 -15.72
CA LYS A 149 2.33 15.62 -15.97
C LYS A 149 2.95 14.46 -16.74
N ALA A 150 3.73 14.74 -17.79
CA ALA A 150 4.42 13.70 -18.55
C ALA A 150 5.44 12.93 -17.69
N GLU A 151 6.17 13.61 -16.80
CA GLU A 151 7.08 12.98 -15.84
C GLU A 151 6.34 12.12 -14.81
N ALA A 152 5.21 12.62 -14.27
CA ALA A 152 4.36 11.87 -13.35
C ALA A 152 3.84 10.59 -14.01
N ALA A 153 3.26 10.68 -15.21
CA ALA A 153 2.73 9.54 -15.96
C ALA A 153 3.80 8.48 -16.21
N LYS A 154 5.02 8.89 -16.61
CA LYS A 154 6.16 7.98 -16.80
C LYS A 154 6.53 7.25 -15.51
N LYS A 155 6.54 7.95 -14.37
CA LYS A 155 6.85 7.35 -13.06
C LYS A 155 5.75 6.40 -12.58
N VAL A 156 4.47 6.76 -12.78
CA VAL A 156 3.34 5.87 -12.47
C VAL A 156 3.42 4.60 -13.31
N ALA A 157 3.64 4.71 -14.63
CA ALA A 157 3.78 3.54 -15.49
C ALA A 157 4.92 2.62 -15.05
N GLY A 158 6.07 3.20 -14.66
CA GLY A 158 7.18 2.46 -14.07
C GLY A 158 6.83 1.77 -12.75
N ALA A 159 6.14 2.48 -11.84
CA ALA A 159 5.70 1.95 -10.56
C ALA A 159 4.71 0.81 -10.72
N VAL A 160 3.74 0.92 -11.64
CA VAL A 160 2.74 -0.11 -11.94
C VAL A 160 3.41 -1.35 -12.54
N MET A 161 4.29 -1.17 -13.52
CA MET A 161 5.04 -2.28 -14.12
C MET A 161 5.89 -3.02 -13.07
N GLN A 162 6.54 -2.29 -12.17
CA GLN A 162 7.36 -2.87 -11.10
C GLN A 162 6.51 -3.49 -9.97
N GLY A 163 5.34 -2.92 -9.68
CA GLY A 163 4.46 -3.34 -8.59
C GLY A 163 3.53 -4.50 -8.94
N CYS A 164 3.18 -4.69 -10.21
CA CYS A 164 2.23 -5.72 -10.63
C CYS A 164 2.73 -7.14 -10.29
N LEU A 165 3.97 -7.46 -10.63
CA LEU A 165 4.57 -8.77 -10.37
C LEU A 165 4.63 -9.12 -8.87
N PRO A 166 5.17 -8.27 -7.97
CA PRO A 166 5.20 -8.59 -6.55
C PRO A 166 3.80 -8.64 -5.91
N VAL A 167 2.84 -7.86 -6.40
CA VAL A 167 1.44 -7.94 -5.94
C VAL A 167 0.79 -9.26 -6.33
N CYS A 168 0.95 -9.72 -7.59
CA CYS A 168 0.48 -11.04 -7.99
C CYS A 168 1.15 -12.16 -7.19
N GLY A 169 2.47 -12.06 -7.00
CA GLY A 169 3.24 -12.99 -6.17
C GLY A 169 2.74 -13.02 -4.73
N PHE A 170 2.39 -11.87 -4.16
CA PHE A 170 1.84 -11.74 -2.82
C PHE A 170 0.50 -12.47 -2.68
N VAL A 171 -0.43 -12.26 -3.63
CA VAL A 171 -1.73 -12.94 -3.62
C VAL A 171 -1.57 -14.46 -3.69
N VAL A 172 -0.68 -14.96 -4.56
CA VAL A 172 -0.41 -16.40 -4.70
C VAL A 172 0.25 -16.96 -3.43
N ALA A 173 1.20 -16.25 -2.85
CA ALA A 173 1.88 -16.66 -1.61
C ALA A 173 0.90 -16.69 -0.43
N GLN A 174 0.00 -15.70 -0.31
CA GLN A 174 -1.04 -15.67 0.71
C GLN A 174 -2.04 -16.82 0.55
N ALA A 175 -2.53 -17.08 -0.67
CA ALA A 175 -3.41 -18.22 -0.92
C ALA A 175 -2.73 -19.55 -0.55
N SER A 176 -1.45 -19.70 -0.91
CA SER A 176 -0.64 -20.88 -0.55
C SER A 176 -0.46 -21.01 0.95
N LEU A 177 -0.27 -19.90 1.66
CA LEU A 177 -0.14 -19.88 3.12
C LEU A 177 -1.44 -20.33 3.80
N VAL A 178 -2.61 -19.86 3.33
CA VAL A 178 -3.93 -20.29 3.83
C VAL A 178 -4.14 -21.79 3.62
N VAL A 179 -3.84 -22.32 2.43
CA VAL A 179 -3.92 -23.76 2.16
C VAL A 179 -2.99 -24.54 3.10
N THR A 180 -1.79 -24.02 3.34
CA THR A 180 -0.81 -24.64 4.25
C THR A 180 -1.32 -24.62 5.71
N TRP A 181 -2.00 -23.55 6.14
CA TRP A 181 -2.64 -23.48 7.46
C TRP A 181 -3.74 -24.53 7.61
N ILE A 182 -4.64 -24.65 6.63
CA ILE A 182 -5.70 -25.66 6.65
C ILE A 182 -5.10 -27.06 6.72
N TYR A 183 -4.09 -27.35 5.89
CA TYR A 183 -3.36 -28.61 5.91
C TYR A 183 -2.71 -28.87 7.28
N GLY A 184 -2.10 -27.85 7.90
CA GLY A 184 -1.53 -27.93 9.24
C GLY A 184 -2.58 -28.28 10.31
N VAL A 185 -3.76 -27.68 10.27
CA VAL A 185 -4.86 -27.98 11.19
C VAL A 185 -5.31 -29.44 11.05
N LEU A 186 -5.46 -29.94 9.82
CA LEU A 186 -5.80 -31.34 9.57
C LEU A 186 -4.74 -32.30 10.14
N GLN A 187 -3.46 -31.95 10.01
CA GLN A 187 -2.37 -32.75 10.55
C GLN A 187 -2.31 -32.75 12.08
N VAL A 188 -2.53 -31.60 12.71
CA VAL A 188 -2.55 -31.48 14.17
C VAL A 188 -3.74 -32.24 14.77
N THR A 189 -4.92 -32.15 14.16
CA THR A 189 -6.15 -32.80 14.66
C THR A 189 -6.13 -34.32 14.54
N GLY A 190 -5.40 -34.86 13.55
CA GLY A 190 -5.21 -36.30 13.38
C GLY A 190 -4.05 -36.90 14.17
N SER A 191 -3.26 -36.09 14.87
CA SER A 191 -2.05 -36.53 15.58
C SER A 191 -2.30 -36.82 17.06
N ASP A 192 -1.74 -37.92 17.58
CA ASP A 192 -1.75 -38.21 19.00
C ASP A 192 -0.75 -37.29 19.73
N CYS A 193 -1.26 -36.41 20.60
CA CYS A 193 -0.47 -35.39 21.30
C CYS A 193 0.76 -35.92 22.05
N SER A 194 0.77 -37.20 22.46
CA SER A 194 1.87 -37.80 23.23
C SER A 194 3.17 -37.94 22.42
N GLU A 195 3.10 -38.12 21.10
CA GLU A 195 4.29 -38.36 20.27
C GLU A 195 4.86 -37.08 19.65
N CYS A 196 4.01 -36.07 19.42
CA CYS A 196 4.40 -34.82 18.76
C CYS A 196 4.85 -33.71 19.75
N GLY A 197 4.66 -33.92 21.06
CA GLY A 197 5.20 -33.04 22.10
C GLY A 197 4.74 -31.58 22.01
N SER A 198 5.64 -30.63 22.26
CA SER A 198 5.34 -29.18 22.29
C SER A 198 5.02 -28.57 20.91
N SER A 199 5.26 -29.31 19.82
CA SER A 199 5.07 -28.79 18.45
C SER A 199 3.62 -28.41 18.14
N VAL A 200 2.66 -29.18 18.68
CA VAL A 200 1.23 -28.90 18.57
C VAL A 200 0.87 -27.58 19.24
N ILE A 201 1.40 -27.32 20.44
CA ILE A 201 1.15 -26.08 21.18
C ILE A 201 1.71 -24.88 20.41
N LEU A 202 2.92 -25.00 19.89
CA LEU A 202 3.54 -23.93 19.10
C LEU A 202 2.79 -23.63 17.80
N PHE A 203 2.24 -24.65 17.13
CA PHE A 203 1.37 -24.44 15.98
C PHE A 203 0.16 -23.58 16.34
N TRP A 204 -0.56 -23.90 17.42
CA TRP A 204 -1.72 -23.13 17.86
C TRP A 204 -1.38 -21.71 18.30
N VAL A 205 -0.24 -21.54 18.99
CA VAL A 205 0.24 -20.20 19.37
C VAL A 205 0.55 -19.37 18.14
N MET A 206 1.26 -19.90 17.15
CA MET A 206 1.58 -19.18 15.92
C MET A 206 0.33 -18.84 15.12
N LEU A 207 -0.65 -19.77 15.04
CA LEU A 207 -1.93 -19.50 14.41
C LEU A 207 -2.67 -18.35 15.11
N ALA A 208 -2.72 -18.36 16.45
CA ALA A 208 -3.37 -17.32 17.23
C ALA A 208 -2.68 -15.95 17.06
N VAL A 209 -1.35 -15.92 17.05
CA VAL A 209 -0.59 -14.69 16.78
C VAL A 209 -0.90 -14.17 15.38
N ASN A 210 -0.88 -15.03 14.36
CA ASN A 210 -1.16 -14.62 12.98
C ASN A 210 -2.59 -14.06 12.84
N MET A 211 -3.59 -14.74 13.42
CA MET A 211 -4.98 -14.25 13.43
C MET A 211 -5.12 -12.93 14.18
N THR A 212 -4.43 -12.76 15.31
CA THR A 212 -4.45 -11.50 16.07
C THR A 212 -3.82 -10.37 15.26
N CYS A 213 -2.67 -10.62 14.62
CA CYS A 213 -2.02 -9.66 13.74
C CYS A 213 -2.93 -9.27 12.57
N ALA A 214 -3.57 -10.23 11.91
CA ALA A 214 -4.52 -9.96 10.83
C ALA A 214 -5.69 -9.07 11.31
N CYS A 215 -6.29 -9.40 12.45
CA CYS A 215 -7.37 -8.60 13.04
C CYS A 215 -6.92 -7.20 13.45
N CYS A 216 -5.72 -7.05 14.01
CA CYS A 216 -5.16 -5.76 14.39
C CYS A 216 -4.90 -4.88 13.17
N VAL A 217 -4.34 -5.43 12.09
CA VAL A 217 -4.13 -4.70 10.85
C VAL A 217 -5.45 -4.27 10.24
N SER A 218 -6.45 -5.15 10.17
CA SER A 218 -7.80 -4.80 9.67
C SER A 218 -8.51 -3.73 10.51
N SER A 219 -8.18 -3.64 11.81
CA SER A 219 -8.78 -2.63 12.72
C SER A 219 -8.04 -1.29 12.66
N CYS A 220 -6.74 -1.30 12.37
CA CYS A 220 -5.94 -0.10 12.11
C CYS A 220 -6.15 0.44 10.69
N ASP A 221 -6.68 -0.39 9.80
CA ASP A 221 -7.22 0.03 8.53
C ASP A 221 -8.49 0.84 8.75
N LEU A 222 -8.32 2.17 8.84
CA LEU A 222 -9.23 3.18 8.32
C LEU A 222 -9.42 2.99 6.79
N THR A 223 -9.74 1.76 6.38
CA THR A 223 -9.86 1.28 5.00
C THR A 223 -10.92 2.03 4.22
N GLY A 224 -11.89 2.64 4.91
CA GLY A 224 -12.83 3.55 4.25
C GLY A 224 -12.14 4.68 3.50
N ASP A 225 -11.06 5.25 4.04
CA ASP A 225 -10.41 6.43 3.46
C ASP A 225 -9.31 6.04 2.46
N SER A 226 -8.54 4.99 2.73
CA SER A 226 -7.49 4.52 1.79
C SER A 226 -8.07 3.82 0.56
N LEU A 227 -9.15 3.05 0.72
CA LEU A 227 -9.80 2.38 -0.40
C LEU A 227 -10.56 3.39 -1.27
N ARG A 228 -11.19 4.41 -0.66
CA ARG A 228 -11.71 5.57 -1.40
C ARG A 228 -10.61 6.34 -2.13
N ALA A 229 -9.47 6.60 -1.48
CA ALA A 229 -8.36 7.27 -2.15
C ALA A 229 -7.81 6.45 -3.34
N ALA A 230 -7.75 5.12 -3.21
CA ALA A 230 -7.34 4.23 -4.30
C ALA A 230 -8.38 4.15 -5.43
N GLU A 231 -9.67 4.13 -5.10
CA GLU A 231 -10.77 4.16 -6.08
C GLU A 231 -10.75 5.48 -6.87
N THR A 232 -10.62 6.62 -6.18
CA THR A 232 -10.45 7.93 -6.83
C THR A 232 -9.22 7.97 -7.72
N ALA A 233 -8.09 7.40 -7.29
CA ALA A 233 -6.88 7.34 -8.10
C ALA A 233 -7.04 6.43 -9.34
N SER A 234 -7.78 5.32 -9.21
CA SER A 234 -8.08 4.41 -10.33
C SER A 234 -8.99 5.08 -11.36
N ASP A 235 -10.00 5.82 -10.92
CA ASP A 235 -10.91 6.55 -11.81
C ASP A 235 -10.14 7.60 -12.62
N VAL A 236 -9.29 8.38 -11.96
CA VAL A 236 -8.42 9.37 -12.63
C VAL A 236 -7.51 8.70 -13.67
N LEU A 237 -6.87 7.57 -13.32
CA LEU A 237 -5.97 6.87 -14.24
C LEU A 237 -6.72 6.30 -15.46
N SER A 238 -7.96 5.83 -15.27
CA SER A 238 -8.78 5.28 -16.33
C SER A 238 -9.24 6.34 -17.34
N VAL A 239 -9.49 7.57 -16.87
CA VAL A 239 -9.83 8.71 -17.72
C VAL A 239 -8.62 9.14 -18.54
N GLU A 240 -7.43 9.27 -17.93
CA GLU A 240 -6.21 9.65 -18.64
C GLU A 240 -5.82 8.62 -19.72
N MET A 241 -5.90 7.32 -19.42
CA MET A 241 -5.61 6.28 -20.41
C MET A 241 -6.61 6.28 -21.57
N HIS A 242 -7.88 6.61 -21.31
CA HIS A 242 -8.88 6.70 -22.37
C HIS A 242 -8.66 7.92 -23.27
N GLU A 243 -8.19 9.04 -22.70
CA GLU A 243 -7.84 10.25 -23.44
C GLU A 243 -6.58 10.06 -24.29
N ALA A 244 -5.55 9.41 -23.75
CA ALA A 244 -4.31 9.09 -24.50
C ALA A 244 -4.52 8.10 -25.65
N ALA A 245 -5.62 7.34 -25.65
CA ALA A 245 -5.95 6.35 -26.69
C ALA A 245 -6.78 6.93 -27.86
N LEU A 246 -7.22 8.19 -27.78
CA LEU A 246 -7.98 8.85 -28.84
C LEU A 246 -7.03 9.60 -29.80
N PRO A 247 -6.98 9.21 -31.10
CA PRO A 247 -6.10 9.83 -32.10
C PRO A 247 -6.56 11.22 -32.58
#